data_AF-A0A936MN60-F1
#
_entry.id   AF-A0A936MN60-F1
#
_cell.length_a   1.000
_cell.length_b   1.000
_cell.length_c   1.000
_cell.angle_alpha   90.00
_cell.angle_beta   90.00
_cell.angle_gamma   90.00
#
_symmetry.space_group_name_H-M   'P 1'
#
loop_
_entity.id
_entity.type
_entity.pdbx_description
1 polymer ?
#
loop_
_entity_poly.entity_id
_entity_poly.type
_entity_poly.pdbx_seq_one_letter_code
_entity_poly.pdbx_strand_id
1 'polypeptide(L)'
;MQSKLLGLCGFLLFATFGMLSGVAQAHHDEPNAPSETIALHGDGLQRQGMSDEERERRQEECARMYEYCHDWCVKTNKKAREQRRCIEDDCVRKLAECMKKITDS
;
A
#
# COMPACT_ATOMS: atom_id res chain seq x y z
N MET A 1 -2.25 19.03 48.38
CA MET A 1 -2.26 18.10 47.23
C MET A 1 -0.86 18.08 46.65
N GLN A 2 -0.23 16.90 46.69
CA GLN A 2 1.17 16.70 46.35
C GLN A 2 1.36 16.34 44.87
N SER A 3 2.55 16.71 44.36
CA SER A 3 3.36 15.98 43.38
C SER A 3 2.89 15.88 41.92
N LYS A 4 3.53 16.69 41.05
CA LYS A 4 4.03 16.23 39.74
C LYS A 4 5.43 16.80 39.48
N LEU A 5 6.40 16.16 40.12
CA LEU A 5 7.81 16.23 39.77
C LEU A 5 8.07 15.36 38.53
N LEU A 6 9.09 15.75 37.74
CA LEU A 6 9.87 14.91 36.81
C LEU A 6 9.31 14.74 35.40
N GLY A 7 9.47 15.81 34.61
CA GLY A 7 9.79 15.67 33.19
C GLY A 7 11.20 15.09 33.04
N LEU A 8 11.28 13.92 32.41
CA LEU A 8 12.51 13.19 32.14
C LEU A 8 12.76 13.17 30.63
N CYS A 9 13.93 13.70 30.27
CA CYS A 9 14.85 13.12 29.30
C CYS A 9 14.37 12.90 27.86
N GLY A 10 14.28 13.99 27.10
CA GLY A 10 14.50 13.96 25.64
C GLY A 10 15.96 14.25 25.31
N PHE A 11 16.88 13.39 25.76
CA PHE A 11 18.29 13.46 25.40
C PHE A 11 18.44 13.03 23.93
N LEU A 12 18.82 13.99 23.10
CA LEU A 12 19.83 13.88 22.03
C LEU A 12 20.35 12.46 21.78
N LEU A 13 19.99 11.87 20.65
CA LEU A 13 20.88 10.93 19.96
C LEU A 13 20.86 11.20 18.45
N PHE A 14 22.01 11.66 17.96
CA PHE A 14 22.75 11.20 16.77
C PHE A 14 21.98 10.79 15.50
N ALA A 15 22.49 10.94 14.29
CA ALA A 15 23.60 11.64 13.68
C ALA A 15 23.59 11.10 12.23
N THR A 16 23.84 11.97 11.27
CA THR A 16 24.59 11.72 10.03
C THR A 16 24.63 10.28 9.46
N PHE A 17 23.93 10.08 8.35
CA PHE A 17 24.43 9.35 7.18
C PHE A 17 24.01 10.20 5.97
N GLY A 18 24.88 10.83 5.17
CA GLY A 18 26.30 10.55 4.94
C GLY A 18 26.44 9.60 3.76
N MET A 19 26.81 10.17 2.61
CA MET A 19 27.57 9.52 1.52
C MET A 19 26.76 8.59 0.60
N LEU A 20 27.04 8.40 -0.69
CA LEU A 20 27.85 9.02 -1.74
C LEU A 20 27.53 8.18 -3.00
N SER A 21 27.88 8.69 -4.18
CA SER A 21 28.12 7.93 -5.43
C SER A 21 26.86 7.47 -6.18
N GLY A 22 26.66 7.75 -7.46
CA GLY A 22 27.63 8.00 -8.53
C GLY A 22 27.54 6.88 -9.56
N VAL A 23 27.71 7.25 -10.85
CA VAL A 23 27.81 6.42 -12.10
C VAL A 23 26.58 5.57 -12.47
N ALA A 24 26.20 5.35 -13.73
CA ALA A 24 26.50 5.85 -15.08
C ALA A 24 25.46 5.12 -15.98
N GLN A 25 24.73 5.81 -16.84
CA GLN A 25 24.95 5.84 -18.29
C GLN A 25 24.61 4.53 -19.06
N ALA A 26 23.54 4.64 -19.85
CA ALA A 26 23.18 3.99 -21.12
C ALA A 26 23.91 2.71 -21.58
N HIS A 27 23.12 1.70 -21.94
CA HIS A 27 23.30 0.98 -23.22
C HIS A 27 21.92 0.56 -23.76
N HIS A 28 21.50 1.23 -24.82
CA HIS A 28 20.54 0.72 -25.78
C HIS A 28 21.33 -0.20 -26.71
N ASP A 29 21.10 -1.51 -26.64
CA ASP A 29 21.60 -2.46 -27.64
C ASP A 29 20.49 -3.47 -27.90
N GLU A 30 19.69 -3.17 -28.92
CA GLU A 30 18.93 -4.16 -29.67
C GLU A 30 19.90 -4.80 -30.67
N PRO A 31 19.96 -6.13 -30.75
CA PRO A 31 20.06 -6.75 -32.05
C PRO A 31 19.02 -7.85 -32.28
N ASN A 32 18.26 -7.63 -33.34
CA ASN A 32 17.46 -8.58 -34.12
C ASN A 32 18.10 -9.98 -34.28
N ALA A 33 17.35 -11.04 -33.95
CA ALA A 33 17.04 -12.19 -34.83
C ALA A 33 16.18 -13.27 -34.13
N PRO A 34 15.29 -13.96 -34.87
CA PRO A 34 14.23 -14.81 -34.33
C PRO A 34 14.74 -16.22 -34.03
N SER A 35 14.38 -16.78 -32.88
CA SER A 35 14.58 -18.20 -32.61
C SER A 35 13.31 -18.78 -32.01
N GLU A 36 12.57 -19.48 -32.85
CA GLU A 36 11.59 -20.47 -32.45
C GLU A 36 12.21 -21.39 -31.40
N THR A 37 11.80 -21.23 -30.16
CA THR A 37 11.88 -22.29 -29.16
C THR A 37 10.51 -22.40 -28.52
N ILE A 38 9.72 -23.29 -29.12
CA ILE A 38 8.63 -23.98 -28.44
C ILE A 38 9.25 -24.66 -27.23
N ALA A 39 9.23 -23.98 -26.09
CA ALA A 39 9.35 -24.60 -24.78
C ALA A 39 7.99 -24.46 -24.12
N LEU A 40 7.08 -25.36 -24.51
CA LEU A 40 5.88 -25.71 -23.76
C LEU A 40 6.33 -26.40 -22.45
N HIS A 41 7.03 -25.67 -21.57
CA HIS A 41 7.18 -25.99 -20.16
C HIS A 41 5.95 -25.38 -19.50
N GLY A 42 4.95 -26.15 -19.10
CA GLY A 42 5.09 -27.26 -18.20
C GLY A 42 4.19 -26.90 -17.02
N ASP A 43 3.13 -27.67 -16.84
CA ASP A 43 2.26 -27.71 -15.67
C ASP A 43 3.01 -27.36 -14.39
N GLY A 44 2.79 -26.14 -13.92
CA GLY A 44 3.58 -25.55 -12.86
C GLY A 44 3.13 -24.12 -12.58
N LEU A 45 1.81 -23.90 -12.54
CA LEU A 45 1.22 -22.73 -11.90
C LEU A 45 1.57 -22.82 -10.41
N GLN A 46 2.84 -22.53 -10.07
CA GLN A 46 3.19 -22.06 -8.74
C GLN A 46 2.22 -20.91 -8.48
N ARG A 47 1.44 -21.04 -7.41
CA ARG A 47 0.86 -19.90 -6.70
C ARG A 47 2.02 -18.94 -6.43
N GLN A 48 2.32 -18.06 -7.38
CA GLN A 48 3.16 -16.92 -7.11
C GLN A 48 2.31 -16.05 -6.19
N GLY A 49 2.56 -16.20 -4.88
CA GLY A 49 1.99 -15.31 -3.88
C GLY A 49 2.36 -13.87 -4.23
N MET A 50 1.51 -12.94 -3.83
CA MET A 50 1.73 -11.51 -4.05
C MET A 50 3.06 -11.06 -3.43
N SER A 51 3.89 -10.30 -4.17
CA SER A 51 5.10 -9.71 -3.59
C SER A 51 4.75 -8.67 -2.53
N ASP A 52 5.67 -8.37 -1.63
CA ASP A 52 5.44 -7.38 -0.57
C ASP A 52 5.17 -5.97 -1.16
N GLU A 53 5.85 -5.57 -2.23
CA GLU A 53 5.61 -4.27 -2.88
C GLU A 53 4.22 -4.21 -3.54
N GLU A 54 3.79 -5.28 -4.22
CA GLU A 54 2.45 -5.32 -4.81
C GLU A 54 1.38 -5.34 -3.71
N ARG A 55 1.65 -6.02 -2.58
CA ARG A 55 0.77 -6.03 -1.42
C ARG A 55 0.59 -4.62 -0.85
N GLU A 56 1.67 -3.89 -0.64
CA GLU A 56 1.63 -2.51 -0.14
C GLU A 56 0.88 -1.59 -1.10
N ARG A 57 1.19 -1.65 -2.41
CA ARG A 57 0.50 -0.88 -3.45
C ARG A 57 -1.01 -1.12 -3.43
N ARG A 58 -1.44 -2.37 -3.32
CA ARG A 58 -2.86 -2.75 -3.25
C ARG A 58 -3.52 -2.25 -1.96
N GLN A 59 -2.81 -2.26 -0.83
CA GLN A 59 -3.32 -1.73 0.44
C GLN A 59 -3.55 -0.22 0.35
N GLU A 60 -2.61 0.52 -0.26
CA GLU A 60 -2.77 1.95 -0.52
C GLU A 60 -3.96 2.24 -1.46
N GLU A 61 -4.16 1.42 -2.50
CA GLU A 61 -5.33 1.52 -3.37
C GLU A 61 -6.64 1.30 -2.60
N CYS A 62 -6.70 0.29 -1.73
CA CYS A 62 -7.85 0.05 -0.86
C CYS A 62 -8.12 1.24 0.09
N ALA A 63 -7.07 1.81 0.68
CA ALA A 63 -7.18 2.98 1.56
C ALA A 63 -7.71 4.21 0.81
N ARG A 64 -7.18 4.49 -0.38
CA ARG A 64 -7.64 5.60 -1.22
C ARG A 64 -9.10 5.44 -1.64
N MET A 65 -9.53 4.22 -1.96
CA MET A 65 -10.94 3.92 -2.25
C MET A 65 -11.84 4.23 -1.03
N TYR A 66 -11.40 3.87 0.17
CA TYR A 66 -12.11 4.21 1.40
C TYR A 66 -12.22 5.71 1.59
N GLU A 67 -11.13 6.47 1.40
CA GLU A 67 -11.13 7.93 1.53
C GLU A 67 -12.14 8.58 0.58
N TYR A 68 -12.17 8.17 -0.70
CA TYR A 68 -13.16 8.67 -1.65
C TYR A 68 -14.59 8.35 -1.24
N CYS A 69 -14.84 7.13 -0.76
CA CYS A 69 -16.16 6.72 -0.29
C CYS A 69 -16.59 7.53 0.93
N HIS A 70 -15.68 7.69 1.90
CA HIS A 70 -15.90 8.46 3.12
C HIS A 70 -16.22 9.93 2.78
N ASP A 71 -15.42 10.56 1.94
CA ASP A 71 -15.64 11.92 1.46
C ASP A 71 -17.00 12.07 0.77
N TRP A 72 -17.38 11.10 -0.06
CA TRP A 72 -18.69 11.10 -0.71
C TRP A 72 -19.83 10.99 0.31
N CYS A 73 -19.73 10.11 1.30
CA CYS A 73 -20.72 9.97 2.37
C CYS A 73 -20.84 11.25 3.22
N VAL A 74 -19.73 11.96 3.44
CA VAL A 74 -19.71 13.22 4.20
C VAL A 74 -20.26 14.39 3.38
N LYS A 75 -19.92 14.48 2.09
CA LYS A 75 -20.34 15.57 1.20
C LYS A 75 -21.79 15.42 0.75
N THR A 76 -22.33 14.19 0.74
CA THR A 76 -23.77 14.00 0.53
C THR A 76 -24.49 14.51 1.77
N ASN A 77 -25.39 15.48 1.57
CA ASN A 77 -26.19 16.14 2.62
C ASN A 77 -27.24 15.18 3.24
N LYS A 78 -26.77 14.06 3.79
CA LYS A 78 -27.53 13.01 4.47
C LYS A 78 -27.71 13.39 5.93
N LYS A 79 -28.73 12.83 6.57
CA LYS A 79 -28.86 12.95 8.03
C LYS A 79 -27.69 12.23 8.70
N ALA A 80 -27.27 12.67 9.89
CA ALA A 80 -26.13 12.09 10.60
C ALA A 80 -26.20 10.55 10.75
N ARG A 81 -27.39 9.99 11.00
CA ARG A 81 -27.60 8.53 11.09
C ARG A 81 -27.40 7.82 9.74
N GLU A 82 -27.80 8.45 8.64
CA GLU A 82 -27.67 7.91 7.29
C GLU A 82 -26.23 8.04 6.78
N GLN A 83 -25.56 9.13 7.11
CA GLN A 83 -24.13 9.30 6.88
C GLN A 83 -23.31 8.24 7.61
N ARG A 84 -23.62 7.99 8.89
CA ARG A 84 -22.97 6.92 9.67
C ARG A 84 -23.15 5.55 9.01
N ARG A 85 -24.37 5.22 8.59
CA ARG A 85 -24.64 3.97 7.86
C ARG A 85 -23.90 3.90 6.53
N CYS A 86 -23.84 4.99 5.77
CA CYS A 86 -23.07 5.06 4.53
C CYS A 86 -21.59 4.71 4.78
N ILE A 87 -20.99 5.28 5.82
CA ILE A 87 -19.58 5.01 6.16
C ILE A 87 -19.41 3.56 6.65
N GLU A 88 -20.21 3.11 7.60
CA GLU A 88 -20.06 1.79 8.25
C GLU A 88 -20.46 0.63 7.31
N ASP A 89 -21.61 0.72 6.66
CA ASP A 89 -22.18 -0.38 5.88
C ASP A 89 -21.61 -0.44 4.46
N ASP A 90 -21.22 0.71 3.87
CA ASP A 90 -20.68 0.73 2.51
C ASP A 90 -19.17 0.88 2.50
N CYS A 91 -18.61 1.95 3.07
CA CYS A 91 -17.19 2.24 2.94
C CYS A 91 -16.30 1.26 3.71
N VAL A 92 -16.59 1.03 5.00
CA VAL A 92 -15.81 0.12 5.85
C VAL A 92 -15.93 -1.32 5.35
N ARG A 93 -17.14 -1.77 4.98
CA ARG A 93 -17.33 -3.11 4.41
C ARG A 93 -16.52 -3.32 3.13
N LYS A 94 -16.57 -2.37 2.19
CA LYS A 94 -15.77 -2.44 0.95
C LYS A 94 -14.28 -2.44 1.22
N LEU A 95 -13.80 -1.65 2.20
CA LEU A 95 -12.41 -1.68 2.63
C LEU A 95 -12.02 -3.06 3.17
N ALA A 96 -12.84 -3.64 4.06
CA ALA A 96 -12.58 -4.96 4.61
C ALA A 96 -12.55 -6.05 3.53
N GLU A 97 -13.48 -6.02 2.58
CA GLU A 97 -13.49 -6.93 1.43
C GLU A 97 -12.25 -6.75 0.54
N CYS A 98 -11.80 -5.51 0.35
CA CYS A 98 -10.59 -5.19 -0.43
C CYS A 98 -9.33 -5.75 0.26
N MET A 99 -9.16 -5.48 1.55
CA MET A 99 -8.03 -5.96 2.36
C MET A 99 -8.01 -7.49 2.48
N LYS A 100 -9.18 -8.12 2.57
CA LYS A 100 -9.29 -9.58 2.60
C LYS A 100 -8.73 -10.23 1.33
N LYS A 101 -9.05 -9.68 0.16
CA LYS A 101 -8.52 -10.19 -1.12
C LYS A 101 -6.99 -10.14 -1.18
N ILE A 102 -6.39 -9.11 -0.60
CA ILE A 102 -4.93 -8.96 -0.52
C ILE A 102 -4.33 -10.03 0.40
N THR A 103 -5.01 -10.35 1.51
CA THR A 103 -4.52 -11.32 2.51
C THR A 103 -4.71 -12.76 2.04
N ASP A 104 -5.77 -13.04 1.28
CA ASP A 104 -6.09 -14.37 0.75
C ASP A 104 -5.35 -14.70 -0.58
N SER A 105 -4.51 -13.78 -1.08
CA SER A 105 -3.70 -13.91 -2.31
C SER A 105 -2.30 -14.44 -2.04
#